data_AF-A0AAF1KWU9-F1
#
_entry.id   AF-A0AAF1KWU9-F1
#
_cell.length_a   1.000
_cell.length_b   1.000
_cell.length_c   1.000
_cell.angle_alpha   90.00
_cell.angle_beta   90.00
_cell.angle_gamma   90.00
#
_symmetry.space_group_name_H-M   'P 1'
#
loop_
_entity.id
_entity.type
_entity.pdbx_description
1 polymer ?
#
loop_
_entity_poly.entity_id
_entity_poly.type
_entity_poly.pdbx_seq_one_letter_code
_entity_poly.pdbx_strand_id
1 'polypeptide(L)'
;MNHLLFASVELLPTEMPAPPNPPRGGWWSNIGDDRLCVGRTALPLADALDWYEALKQGRATIPGKTFAITASALGPEPDYEGFAVLPEPPPFSPSWHGRPRLHRLVPMAALAEPVQALRDRMVNVSAEGRARQWLRDHIHFDLLAYDDWLGSGVLIAPNPLLRGFSARIVNRSVTPETLELGGTPRRGANVTSLRMVVEEVRAGAPAWRAEGSPNALGRFRARAPSQVAMVREELFCPVRGVLDREPPAFFFRDFSVSSSVVAEAKARYVDPPTRAPDAGARTVYVRPAPARQSAPPMTPLRALEYLQDARAERQGALRPAESPQVPPGVRLFEHNRGETVDWICGLIGRARSHVLFVDPYLDADDLQQFATATQYQGVAIRGLINPRPRRHKLLDPNGDSFGDLMLKKIAAFRDPAQEFGEIDIRVSLGRRLHDRFLQIDDVIWHAGHSFNKVGGGEISLMTLVAQPIELAQALGETFAEAEPFETWWANRPPAIWSWRHEAGHQLRRLAKWIERPPAGQVRGDVDD
;
A
#
# COMPACT_ATOMS: atom_id res chain seq x y z
N MET A 1 19.74 -23.18 21.42
CA MET A 1 18.27 -23.35 21.40
C MET A 1 17.83 -23.45 19.94
N ASN A 2 16.72 -24.11 19.63
CA ASN A 2 16.23 -24.22 18.24
C ASN A 2 14.99 -23.35 18.09
N HIS A 3 15.00 -22.43 17.14
CA HIS A 3 13.90 -21.48 16.92
C HIS A 3 13.11 -21.83 15.66
N LEU A 4 11.79 -21.66 15.72
CA LEU A 4 10.92 -21.83 14.56
C LEU A 4 11.14 -20.68 13.57
N LEU A 5 11.50 -21.01 12.33
CA LEU A 5 11.45 -20.07 11.20
C LEU A 5 10.11 -20.13 10.48
N PHE A 6 9.63 -21.33 10.18
CA PHE A 6 8.38 -21.58 9.49
C PHE A 6 8.05 -23.08 9.60
N ALA A 7 6.78 -23.43 9.72
CA ALA A 7 6.33 -24.81 9.61
C ALA A 7 5.04 -24.91 8.81
N SER A 8 4.92 -25.96 8.00
CA SER A 8 3.67 -26.32 7.34
C SER A 8 3.33 -27.79 7.59
N VAL A 9 2.05 -28.07 7.80
CA VAL A 9 1.46 -29.41 7.81
C VAL A 9 0.52 -29.49 6.61
N GLU A 10 0.85 -30.32 5.63
CA GLU A 10 0.10 -30.45 4.39
C GLU A 10 -0.71 -31.75 4.40
N LEU A 11 -2.03 -31.64 4.28
CA LEU A 11 -2.91 -32.79 4.15
C LEU A 11 -2.91 -33.30 2.71
N LEU A 12 -2.61 -34.57 2.53
CA LEU A 12 -2.55 -35.18 1.20
C LEU A 12 -3.86 -35.92 0.88
N PRO A 13 -4.53 -35.60 -0.24
CA PRO A 13 -5.60 -36.44 -0.76
C PRO A 13 -5.09 -37.86 -1.05
N THR A 14 -5.95 -38.87 -0.90
CA THR A 14 -5.59 -40.29 -1.05
C THR A 14 -4.95 -40.66 -2.40
N GLU A 15 -5.25 -39.89 -3.45
CA GLU A 15 -4.67 -40.09 -4.78
C GLU A 15 -3.25 -39.52 -4.95
N MET A 16 -2.78 -38.71 -4.01
CA MET A 16 -1.45 -38.09 -4.05
C MET A 16 -0.43 -38.98 -3.34
N PRO A 17 0.70 -39.31 -3.97
CA PRO A 17 1.75 -40.05 -3.29
C PRO A 17 2.38 -39.22 -2.17
N ALA A 18 2.77 -39.89 -1.09
CA ALA A 18 3.56 -39.24 -0.05
C ALA A 18 4.90 -38.74 -0.63
N PRO A 19 5.32 -37.51 -0.32
CA PRO A 19 6.58 -36.99 -0.81
C PRO A 19 7.74 -37.81 -0.21
N PRO A 20 8.84 -38.03 -0.97
CA PRO A 20 9.97 -38.77 -0.46
C PRO A 20 10.62 -38.04 0.72
N ASN A 21 11.11 -38.82 1.69
CA ASN A 21 11.87 -38.25 2.80
C ASN A 21 13.16 -37.61 2.30
N PRO A 22 13.58 -36.47 2.87
CA PRO A 22 14.84 -35.84 2.52
C PRO A 22 16.02 -36.74 2.90
N PRO A 23 17.15 -36.64 2.16
CA PRO A 23 18.36 -37.39 2.50
C PRO A 23 18.80 -37.08 3.93
N ARG A 24 19.22 -38.11 4.68
CA ARG A 24 19.68 -37.99 6.09
C ARG A 24 18.66 -37.32 7.04
N GLY A 25 17.37 -37.28 6.66
CA GLY A 25 16.29 -36.73 7.48
C GLY A 25 16.19 -35.20 7.45
N GLY A 26 16.87 -34.51 6.53
CA GLY A 26 16.77 -33.06 6.35
C GLY A 26 18.04 -32.46 5.76
N TRP A 27 17.99 -31.15 5.54
CA TRP A 27 19.13 -30.35 5.07
C TRP A 27 19.52 -29.34 6.14
N TRP A 28 20.81 -29.05 6.22
CA TRP A 28 21.33 -28.04 7.14
C TRP A 28 22.50 -27.28 6.52
N SER A 29 22.68 -26.04 6.96
CA SER A 29 23.81 -25.19 6.58
C SER A 29 24.22 -24.30 7.75
N ASN A 30 25.52 -24.16 7.99
CA ASN A 30 26.04 -23.24 8.99
C ASN A 30 26.14 -21.84 8.38
N ILE A 31 25.58 -20.84 9.05
CA ILE A 31 25.59 -19.44 8.66
C ILE A 31 26.17 -18.65 9.84
N GLY A 32 27.46 -18.33 9.78
CA GLY A 32 28.17 -17.78 10.94
C GLY A 32 28.18 -18.79 12.10
N ASP A 33 27.77 -18.34 13.27
CA ASP A 33 27.65 -19.16 14.49
C ASP A 33 26.32 -19.92 14.57
N ASP A 34 25.36 -19.59 13.70
CA ASP A 34 24.05 -20.21 13.65
C ASP A 34 23.98 -21.35 12.62
N ARG A 35 22.97 -22.21 12.76
CA ARG A 35 22.68 -23.30 11.81
C ARG A 35 21.24 -23.25 11.34
N LEU A 36 21.05 -23.15 10.03
CA LEU A 36 19.75 -23.32 9.39
C LEU A 36 19.46 -24.80 9.17
N CYS A 37 18.22 -25.21 9.40
CA CYS A 37 17.75 -26.59 9.27
C CYS A 37 16.40 -26.61 8.55
N VAL A 38 16.25 -27.46 7.52
CA VAL A 38 14.99 -27.70 6.81
C VAL A 38 14.72 -29.20 6.83
N GLY A 39 13.51 -29.59 7.23
CA GLY A 39 13.09 -30.98 7.31
C GLY A 39 11.73 -31.19 6.64
N ARG A 40 11.49 -32.41 6.19
CA ARG A 40 10.18 -32.88 5.69
C ARG A 40 9.99 -34.30 6.17
N THR A 41 8.81 -34.63 6.68
CA THR A 41 8.49 -35.97 7.19
C THR A 41 7.04 -36.29 6.87
N ALA A 42 6.80 -37.43 6.25
CA ALA A 42 5.45 -37.95 6.07
C ALA A 42 4.99 -38.60 7.38
N LEU A 43 3.80 -38.19 7.85
CA LEU A 43 3.20 -38.68 9.09
C LEU A 43 1.79 -39.22 8.81
N PRO A 44 1.30 -40.16 9.64
CA PRO A 44 -0.14 -40.44 9.74
C PRO A 44 -0.93 -39.16 10.04
N LEU A 45 -2.19 -39.10 9.59
CA LEU A 45 -3.04 -37.92 9.77
C LEU A 45 -3.17 -37.51 11.25
N ALA A 46 -3.39 -38.47 12.15
CA ALA A 46 -3.54 -38.20 13.57
C ALA A 46 -2.26 -37.55 14.13
N ASP A 47 -1.10 -38.18 13.93
CA ASP A 47 0.19 -37.68 14.39
C ASP A 47 0.52 -36.28 13.85
N ALA A 48 0.14 -35.99 12.59
CA ALA A 48 0.35 -34.68 11.99
C ALA A 48 -0.51 -33.59 12.64
N LEU A 49 -1.75 -33.90 12.99
CA LEU A 49 -2.66 -32.99 13.69
C LEU A 49 -2.23 -32.79 15.15
N ASP A 50 -1.86 -33.87 15.83
CA ASP A 50 -1.33 -33.81 17.20
C ASP A 50 -0.06 -32.94 17.27
N TRP A 51 0.83 -33.07 16.29
CA TRP A 51 2.00 -32.22 16.17
C TRP A 51 1.65 -30.74 15.95
N TYR A 52 0.66 -30.47 15.12
CA TYR A 52 0.18 -29.11 14.85
C TYR A 52 -0.46 -28.46 16.09
N GLU A 53 -1.27 -29.20 16.83
CA GLU A 53 -1.86 -28.74 18.09
C GLU A 53 -0.80 -28.56 19.19
N ALA A 54 0.24 -29.39 19.23
CA ALA A 54 1.39 -29.15 20.11
C ALA A 54 2.12 -27.84 19.74
N LEU A 55 2.34 -27.61 18.43
CA LEU A 55 2.95 -26.37 17.95
C LEU A 55 2.13 -25.14 18.34
N LYS A 56 0.80 -25.20 18.26
CA LYS A 56 -0.12 -24.14 18.71
C LYS A 56 0.07 -23.75 20.18
N GLN A 57 0.52 -24.69 21.02
CA GLN A 57 0.87 -24.44 22.44
C GLN A 57 2.30 -23.90 22.62
N GLY A 58 3.00 -23.57 21.54
CA GLY A 58 4.39 -23.09 21.55
C GLY A 58 5.43 -24.18 21.81
N ARG A 59 5.04 -25.46 21.74
CA ARG A 59 5.91 -26.61 22.03
C ARG A 59 5.80 -27.68 20.95
N ALA A 60 6.83 -27.85 20.14
CA ALA A 60 6.86 -28.94 19.17
C ALA A 60 8.24 -29.60 19.13
N THR A 61 8.27 -30.94 19.09
CA THR A 61 9.49 -31.71 18.77
C THR A 61 9.53 -31.97 17.28
N ILE A 62 10.69 -31.82 16.64
CA ILE A 62 10.79 -32.20 15.22
C ILE A 62 10.45 -33.69 15.08
N PRO A 63 9.53 -34.08 14.17
CA PRO A 63 9.18 -35.48 13.98
C PRO A 63 10.42 -36.36 13.75
N GLY A 64 10.52 -37.45 14.51
CA GLY A 64 11.68 -38.37 14.45
C GLY A 64 12.98 -37.84 15.06
N LYS A 65 12.95 -36.73 15.81
CA LYS A 65 14.12 -36.15 16.52
C LYS A 65 13.79 -35.90 18.00
N THR A 66 14.83 -35.76 18.81
CA THR A 66 14.74 -35.62 20.27
C THR A 66 14.77 -34.18 20.78
N PHE A 67 15.06 -33.20 19.92
CA PHE A 67 15.15 -31.80 20.33
C PHE A 67 13.89 -31.00 19.98
N ALA A 68 13.49 -30.14 20.90
CA ALA A 68 12.33 -29.27 20.77
C ALA A 68 12.65 -28.00 19.97
N ILE A 69 11.63 -27.49 19.28
CA ILE A 69 11.56 -26.19 18.65
C ILE A 69 10.87 -25.24 19.63
N THR A 70 11.45 -24.06 19.79
CA THR A 70 10.88 -22.94 20.54
C THR A 70 10.25 -21.96 19.55
N ALA A 71 8.98 -21.63 19.76
CA ALA A 71 8.28 -20.58 19.03
C ALA A 71 7.88 -19.44 19.98
N SER A 72 7.66 -18.24 19.44
CA SER A 72 6.93 -17.19 20.16
C SER A 72 5.52 -17.68 20.50
N ALA A 73 4.80 -16.97 21.37
CA ALA A 73 3.37 -17.24 21.59
C ALA A 73 2.64 -17.22 20.24
N LEU A 74 1.86 -18.26 19.93
CA LEU A 74 1.15 -18.43 18.67
C LEU A 74 -0.36 -18.32 18.89
N GLY A 75 -1.04 -17.57 18.03
CA GLY A 75 -2.48 -17.41 18.01
C GLY A 75 -3.09 -18.08 16.77
N PRO A 76 -4.17 -18.88 16.91
CA PRO A 76 -4.84 -19.48 15.75
C PRO A 76 -5.61 -18.43 14.95
N GLU A 77 -5.52 -18.50 13.63
CA GLU A 77 -6.31 -17.72 12.67
C GLU A 77 -6.80 -18.64 11.53
N PRO A 78 -8.12 -18.88 11.42
CA PRO A 78 -9.17 -18.36 12.28
C PRO A 78 -9.04 -18.81 13.75
N ASP A 79 -9.59 -18.04 14.68
CA ASP A 79 -9.55 -18.33 16.12
C ASP A 79 -10.53 -19.44 16.56
N TYR A 80 -11.34 -19.93 15.63
CA TYR A 80 -12.23 -21.08 15.77
C TYR A 80 -11.67 -22.32 15.04
N GLU A 81 -12.20 -23.51 15.39
CA GLU A 81 -11.89 -24.75 14.68
C GLU A 81 -12.45 -24.71 13.25
N GLY A 82 -11.63 -24.25 12.32
CA GLY A 82 -12.03 -24.10 10.93
C GLY A 82 -10.87 -23.72 10.04
N PHE A 83 -11.21 -23.35 8.82
CA PHE A 83 -10.23 -22.92 7.83
C PHE A 83 -10.69 -21.65 7.12
N ALA A 84 -9.74 -20.84 6.71
CA ALA A 84 -9.92 -19.77 5.74
C ALA A 84 -9.52 -20.25 4.33
N VAL A 85 -10.16 -19.72 3.30
CA VAL A 85 -9.73 -19.92 1.90
C VAL A 85 -9.15 -18.59 1.44
N LEU A 86 -7.89 -18.60 1.02
CA LEU A 86 -7.25 -17.40 0.47
C LEU A 86 -7.69 -17.20 -1.00
N PRO A 87 -7.87 -15.95 -1.45
CA PRO A 87 -8.13 -15.64 -2.86
C PRO A 87 -7.02 -16.16 -3.78
N GLU A 88 -5.77 -16.05 -3.32
CA GLU A 88 -4.57 -16.52 -3.99
C GLU A 88 -3.91 -17.64 -3.16
N PRO A 89 -3.38 -18.69 -3.81
CA PRO A 89 -2.65 -19.74 -3.09
C PRO A 89 -1.43 -19.16 -2.35
N PRO A 90 -1.07 -19.69 -1.18
CA PRO A 90 0.12 -19.23 -0.49
C PRO A 90 1.39 -19.57 -1.30
N PRO A 91 2.49 -18.82 -1.13
CA PRO A 91 3.67 -18.88 -2.01
C PRO A 91 4.42 -20.22 -1.97
N PHE A 92 4.18 -21.02 -0.94
CA PHE A 92 4.73 -22.38 -0.76
C PHE A 92 3.76 -23.48 -1.19
N SER A 93 2.56 -23.14 -1.66
CA SER A 93 1.56 -24.10 -2.09
C SER A 93 1.89 -24.64 -3.49
N PRO A 94 2.01 -25.96 -3.67
CA PRO A 94 2.02 -26.56 -5.00
C PRO A 94 0.81 -26.15 -5.84
N SER A 95 1.00 -26.03 -7.16
CA SER A 95 -0.05 -25.61 -8.10
C SER A 95 -1.29 -26.52 -8.10
N TRP A 96 -1.11 -27.81 -7.79
CA TRP A 96 -2.21 -28.78 -7.74
C TRP A 96 -3.18 -28.57 -6.56
N HIS A 97 -2.81 -27.74 -5.57
CA HIS A 97 -3.71 -27.39 -4.47
C HIS A 97 -4.90 -26.52 -4.93
N GLY A 98 -4.77 -25.78 -6.03
CA GLY A 98 -5.71 -24.71 -6.37
C GLY A 98 -5.74 -23.67 -5.27
N ARG A 99 -6.90 -23.44 -4.66
CA ARG A 99 -7.07 -22.58 -3.47
C ARG A 99 -7.24 -23.46 -2.22
N PRO A 100 -6.14 -23.86 -1.54
CA PRO A 100 -6.26 -24.71 -0.37
C PRO A 100 -6.90 -23.94 0.78
N ARG A 101 -7.59 -24.68 1.65
CA ARG A 101 -8.04 -24.18 2.95
C ARG A 101 -6.85 -24.11 3.90
N LEU A 102 -6.77 -23.06 4.70
CA LEU A 102 -5.67 -22.81 5.62
C LEU A 102 -6.17 -22.55 7.03
N HIS A 103 -5.44 -23.08 8.01
CA HIS A 103 -5.49 -22.61 9.38
C HIS A 103 -4.07 -22.20 9.76
N ARG A 104 -3.90 -20.99 10.28
CA ARG A 104 -2.60 -20.36 10.50
C ARG A 104 -2.37 -20.16 12.00
N LEU A 105 -1.14 -20.37 12.43
CA LEU A 105 -0.65 -20.01 13.75
C LEU A 105 0.21 -18.76 13.60
N VAL A 106 -0.31 -17.64 14.07
CA VAL A 106 0.27 -16.29 13.92
C VAL A 106 1.11 -15.96 15.15
N PRO A 107 2.35 -15.45 15.01
CA PRO A 107 3.11 -14.90 16.12
C PRO A 107 2.36 -13.77 16.82
N MET A 108 2.07 -13.95 18.11
CA MET A 108 1.40 -12.97 18.98
C MET A 108 2.37 -12.14 19.82
N ALA A 109 3.66 -12.43 19.70
CA ALA A 109 4.74 -11.72 20.38
C ALA A 109 5.89 -11.54 19.40
N ALA A 110 6.85 -10.68 19.79
CA ALA A 110 8.06 -10.48 19.03
C ALA A 110 8.79 -11.81 18.79
N LEU A 111 9.32 -12.01 17.58
CA LEU A 111 10.07 -13.22 17.21
C LEU A 111 11.32 -13.35 18.10
N ALA A 112 11.88 -14.56 18.22
CA ALA A 112 13.14 -14.73 18.96
C ALA A 112 14.28 -13.90 18.32
N GLU A 113 15.21 -13.38 19.12
CA GLU A 113 16.29 -12.50 18.64
C GLU A 113 17.08 -13.09 17.44
N PRO A 114 17.43 -14.39 17.40
CA PRO A 114 18.10 -14.95 16.21
C PRO A 114 17.23 -14.94 14.95
N VAL A 115 15.91 -15.07 15.09
CA VAL A 115 14.95 -15.02 13.98
C VAL A 115 14.74 -13.58 13.51
N GLN A 116 14.63 -12.64 14.45
CA GLN A 116 14.60 -11.21 14.14
C GLN A 116 15.89 -10.77 13.48
N ALA A 117 17.05 -11.19 13.99
CA ALA A 117 18.36 -10.90 13.42
C ALA A 117 18.48 -11.46 12.00
N LEU A 118 17.97 -12.65 11.72
CA LEU A 118 17.91 -13.19 10.35
C LEU A 118 17.09 -12.31 9.40
N ARG A 119 16.03 -11.66 9.90
CA ARG A 119 15.21 -10.70 9.15
C ARG A 119 15.88 -9.32 9.03
N ASP A 120 16.43 -8.81 10.13
CA ASP A 120 16.81 -7.40 10.33
C ASP A 120 18.29 -7.12 10.01
N ARG A 121 19.20 -8.07 10.29
CA ARG A 121 20.65 -7.90 10.04
C ARG A 121 21.03 -7.98 8.57
N MET A 122 20.07 -8.04 7.63
CA MET A 122 20.30 -8.23 6.20
C MET A 122 20.87 -6.99 5.47
N VAL A 123 21.91 -6.36 6.03
CA VAL A 123 22.61 -5.18 5.50
C VAL A 123 24.05 -5.51 5.06
N ASN A 124 24.54 -6.75 5.22
CA ASN A 124 25.87 -7.20 4.80
C ASN A 124 25.86 -8.29 3.70
N VAL A 125 26.15 -7.84 2.48
CA VAL A 125 25.81 -8.43 1.18
C VAL A 125 26.32 -9.87 0.89
N SER A 126 27.25 -10.48 1.63
CA SER A 126 27.89 -11.76 1.22
C SER A 126 27.44 -13.04 1.97
N ALA A 127 27.14 -12.98 3.27
CA ALA A 127 26.69 -14.15 4.03
C ALA A 127 25.16 -14.34 3.98
N GLU A 128 24.43 -13.24 3.89
CA GLU A 128 22.97 -13.17 3.97
C GLU A 128 22.28 -13.61 2.68
N GLY A 129 22.83 -13.21 1.52
CA GLY A 129 22.38 -13.71 0.22
C GLY A 129 22.48 -15.24 0.14
N ARG A 130 23.52 -15.83 0.75
CA ARG A 130 23.68 -17.29 0.82
C ARG A 130 22.64 -17.95 1.72
N ALA A 131 22.31 -17.36 2.87
CA ALA A 131 21.28 -17.89 3.76
C ALA A 131 19.88 -17.85 3.13
N ARG A 132 19.51 -16.72 2.53
CA ARG A 132 18.23 -16.54 1.83
C ARG A 132 18.11 -17.46 0.62
N GLN A 133 19.16 -17.53 -0.21
CA GLN A 133 19.19 -18.43 -1.36
C GLN A 133 19.09 -19.89 -0.90
N TRP A 134 19.87 -20.27 0.12
CA TRP A 134 19.82 -21.62 0.68
C TRP A 134 18.42 -21.98 1.18
N LEU A 135 17.74 -21.09 1.90
CA LEU A 135 16.35 -21.31 2.31
C LEU A 135 15.46 -21.50 1.08
N ARG A 136 15.51 -20.57 0.11
CA ARG A 136 14.72 -20.61 -1.12
C ARG A 136 14.90 -21.94 -1.88
N ASP A 137 16.12 -22.45 -1.95
CA ASP A 137 16.43 -23.70 -2.66
C ASP A 137 15.79 -24.93 -2.01
N HIS A 138 15.56 -24.89 -0.68
CA HIS A 138 15.07 -26.04 0.10
C HIS A 138 13.59 -25.95 0.50
N ILE A 139 13.03 -24.74 0.63
CA ILE A 139 11.60 -24.52 0.92
C ILE A 139 10.80 -24.09 -0.32
N HIS A 140 11.48 -23.80 -1.43
CA HIS A 140 10.93 -23.41 -2.73
C HIS A 140 10.15 -22.08 -2.76
N PHE A 141 10.25 -21.26 -1.72
CA PHE A 141 9.76 -19.88 -1.72
C PHE A 141 10.68 -18.97 -0.90
N ASP A 142 10.49 -17.67 -1.06
CA ASP A 142 11.30 -16.66 -0.39
C ASP A 142 10.68 -16.25 0.95
N LEU A 143 10.97 -17.02 1.99
CA LEU A 143 10.41 -16.78 3.34
C LEU A 143 10.67 -15.37 3.87
N LEU A 144 11.77 -14.72 3.46
CA LEU A 144 12.10 -13.37 3.93
C LEU A 144 11.40 -12.28 3.11
N ALA A 145 11.03 -12.56 1.85
CA ALA A 145 10.12 -11.69 1.12
C ALA A 145 8.67 -11.82 1.63
N TYR A 146 8.31 -13.02 2.09
CA TYR A 146 7.02 -13.37 2.68
C TYR A 146 7.14 -13.56 4.20
N ASP A 147 7.76 -12.60 4.88
CA ASP A 147 8.09 -12.74 6.31
C ASP A 147 6.88 -12.62 7.26
N ASP A 148 5.69 -12.34 6.75
CA ASP A 148 4.47 -12.50 7.52
C ASP A 148 4.36 -13.97 7.99
N TRP A 149 4.90 -14.92 7.22
CA TRP A 149 4.99 -16.33 7.58
C TRP A 149 6.16 -16.65 8.53
N LEU A 150 7.04 -15.70 8.84
CA LEU A 150 8.18 -15.93 9.70
C LEU A 150 7.72 -16.20 11.14
N GLY A 151 8.24 -17.26 11.74
CA GLY A 151 7.82 -17.77 13.05
C GLY A 151 6.41 -18.37 13.07
N SER A 152 5.76 -18.54 11.93
CA SER A 152 4.39 -19.06 11.83
C SER A 152 4.34 -20.56 11.59
N GLY A 153 3.19 -21.15 11.92
CA GLY A 153 2.81 -22.52 11.54
C GLY A 153 1.57 -22.50 10.67
N VAL A 154 1.44 -23.38 9.67
CA VAL A 154 0.24 -23.43 8.82
C VAL A 154 -0.21 -24.87 8.59
N LEU A 155 -1.51 -25.12 8.78
CA LEU A 155 -2.18 -26.35 8.36
C LEU A 155 -2.83 -26.09 7.00
N ILE A 156 -2.41 -26.84 5.99
CA ILE A 156 -2.85 -26.72 4.61
C ILE A 156 -3.75 -27.90 4.29
N ALA A 157 -5.01 -27.63 3.95
CA ALA A 157 -6.02 -28.61 3.62
C ALA A 157 -6.55 -28.39 2.20
N PRO A 158 -5.94 -29.01 1.17
CA PRO A 158 -6.45 -28.99 -0.19
C PRO A 158 -7.91 -29.45 -0.27
N ASN A 159 -8.58 -29.12 -1.38
CA ASN A 159 -9.93 -29.60 -1.63
C ASN A 159 -9.94 -31.15 -1.67
N PRO A 160 -10.65 -31.83 -0.74
CA PRO A 160 -10.60 -33.28 -0.63
C PRO A 160 -11.50 -33.99 -1.64
N LEU A 161 -12.42 -33.26 -2.30
CA LEU A 161 -13.46 -33.83 -3.17
C LEU A 161 -13.25 -33.51 -4.65
N LEU A 162 -12.79 -32.30 -4.98
CA LEU A 162 -12.52 -31.88 -6.36
C LEU A 162 -11.03 -31.51 -6.55
N ARG A 163 -10.51 -31.70 -7.76
CA ARG A 163 -9.14 -31.30 -8.15
C ARG A 163 -9.00 -29.80 -8.47
N GLY A 164 -10.13 -29.13 -8.66
CA GLY A 164 -10.25 -27.71 -8.92
C GLY A 164 -11.72 -27.33 -8.92
N PHE A 165 -12.02 -26.04 -8.94
CA PHE A 165 -13.37 -25.52 -9.03
C PHE A 165 -13.31 -24.25 -9.87
N SER A 166 -14.21 -24.14 -10.84
CA SER A 166 -14.33 -22.95 -11.67
C SER A 166 -15.70 -22.85 -12.32
N ALA A 167 -16.05 -21.64 -12.72
CA ALA A 167 -17.22 -21.31 -13.49
C ALA A 167 -16.85 -20.99 -14.93
N ARG A 168 -17.68 -21.44 -15.87
CA ARG A 168 -17.58 -21.08 -17.29
C ARG A 168 -18.96 -20.84 -17.87
N ILE A 169 -19.02 -19.98 -18.88
CA ILE A 169 -20.25 -19.78 -19.67
C ILE A 169 -20.30 -20.85 -20.75
N VAL A 170 -21.38 -21.64 -20.80
CA VAL A 170 -21.52 -22.78 -21.72
C VAL A 170 -21.61 -22.32 -23.17
N ASN A 171 -22.40 -21.27 -23.43
CA ASN A 171 -22.51 -20.63 -24.74
C ASN A 171 -22.70 -19.12 -24.54
N ARG A 172 -21.80 -18.32 -25.14
CA ARG A 172 -21.78 -16.85 -25.01
C ARG A 172 -22.74 -16.15 -25.99
N SER A 173 -23.29 -16.88 -26.97
CA SER A 173 -24.11 -16.35 -28.05
C SER A 173 -25.62 -16.48 -27.81
N VAL A 174 -26.02 -16.99 -26.64
CA VAL A 174 -27.43 -17.27 -26.30
C VAL A 174 -27.81 -16.53 -25.03
N THR A 175 -28.94 -15.84 -25.06
CA THR A 175 -29.56 -15.21 -23.89
C THR A 175 -30.91 -15.87 -23.63
N PRO A 176 -31.24 -16.29 -22.39
CA PRO A 176 -30.42 -16.27 -21.17
C PRO A 176 -29.17 -17.15 -21.22
N GLU A 177 -28.07 -16.67 -20.62
CA GLU A 177 -26.82 -17.42 -20.54
C GLU A 177 -26.92 -18.59 -19.53
N THR A 178 -26.15 -19.65 -19.76
CA THR A 178 -26.01 -20.76 -18.82
C THR A 178 -24.57 -20.84 -18.35
N LEU A 179 -24.39 -20.80 -17.04
CA LEU A 179 -23.11 -21.03 -16.37
C LEU A 179 -23.02 -22.50 -15.97
N GLU A 180 -21.85 -23.09 -16.20
CA GLU A 180 -21.49 -24.40 -15.66
C GLU A 180 -20.39 -24.20 -14.62
N LEU A 181 -20.68 -24.63 -13.40
CA LEU A 181 -19.77 -24.65 -12.27
C LEU A 181 -19.26 -26.07 -12.07
N GLY A 182 -18.05 -26.19 -11.55
CA GLY A 182 -17.60 -27.42 -10.91
C GLY A 182 -16.16 -27.76 -11.24
N GLY A 183 -15.83 -29.03 -11.05
CA GLY A 183 -14.48 -29.53 -11.23
C GLY A 183 -14.43 -31.02 -11.39
N THR A 184 -13.25 -31.55 -11.68
CA THR A 184 -13.03 -32.99 -11.79
C THR A 184 -13.01 -33.59 -10.38
N PRO A 185 -13.91 -34.55 -10.05
CA PRO A 185 -13.87 -35.23 -8.77
C PRO A 185 -12.55 -35.99 -8.58
N ARG A 186 -12.06 -36.02 -7.34
CA ARG A 186 -10.93 -36.86 -6.98
C ARG A 186 -11.30 -38.33 -7.02
N ARG A 187 -10.32 -39.21 -7.19
CA ARG A 187 -10.55 -40.66 -7.26
C ARG A 187 -11.28 -41.16 -6.02
N GLY A 188 -12.46 -41.75 -6.21
CA GLY A 188 -13.27 -42.30 -5.12
C GLY A 188 -14.01 -41.26 -4.26
N ALA A 189 -13.96 -39.97 -4.61
CA ALA A 189 -14.63 -38.93 -3.85
C ALA A 189 -16.16 -38.95 -4.03
N ASN A 190 -16.90 -38.82 -2.94
CA ASN A 190 -18.34 -38.64 -2.97
C ASN A 190 -18.71 -37.15 -2.98
N VAL A 191 -19.20 -36.67 -4.13
CA VAL A 191 -19.56 -35.26 -4.35
C VAL A 191 -21.00 -34.90 -3.98
N THR A 192 -21.82 -35.86 -3.54
CA THR A 192 -23.26 -35.63 -3.25
C THR A 192 -23.51 -34.65 -2.11
N SER A 193 -22.55 -34.51 -1.20
CA SER A 193 -22.59 -33.55 -0.09
C SER A 193 -22.20 -32.12 -0.48
N LEU A 194 -21.77 -31.88 -1.73
CA LEU A 194 -21.35 -30.55 -2.17
C LEU A 194 -22.56 -29.66 -2.49
N ARG A 195 -22.36 -28.37 -2.26
CA ARG A 195 -23.21 -27.27 -2.71
C ARG A 195 -22.34 -26.28 -3.48
N MET A 196 -22.80 -25.93 -4.68
CA MET A 196 -22.13 -24.99 -5.56
C MET A 196 -23.01 -23.75 -5.67
N VAL A 197 -22.42 -22.59 -5.41
CA VAL A 197 -23.10 -21.30 -5.47
C VAL A 197 -22.40 -20.44 -6.50
N VAL A 198 -23.21 -19.76 -7.32
CA VAL A 198 -22.77 -18.66 -8.16
C VAL A 198 -23.59 -17.43 -7.86
N GLU A 199 -22.93 -16.29 -7.71
CA GLU A 199 -23.57 -15.00 -7.51
C GLU A 199 -23.00 -13.99 -8.51
N GLU A 200 -23.88 -13.41 -9.33
CA GLU A 200 -23.53 -12.28 -10.18
C GLU A 200 -23.40 -11.03 -9.32
N VAL A 201 -22.34 -10.26 -9.56
CA VAL A 201 -22.11 -8.96 -8.91
C VAL A 201 -22.10 -7.89 -9.99
N ARG A 202 -22.98 -6.89 -9.86
CA ARG A 202 -23.09 -5.73 -10.77
C ARG A 202 -22.84 -4.45 -10.00
N ALA A 203 -21.93 -3.62 -10.50
CA ALA A 203 -21.55 -2.35 -9.84
C ALA A 203 -21.22 -2.51 -8.33
N GLY A 204 -20.59 -3.63 -7.96
CA GLY A 204 -20.22 -3.94 -6.57
C GLY A 204 -21.33 -4.54 -5.70
N ALA A 205 -22.55 -4.69 -6.22
CA ALA A 205 -23.69 -5.25 -5.48
C ALA A 205 -24.11 -6.64 -6.02
N PRO A 206 -24.57 -7.57 -5.17
CA PRO A 206 -25.18 -8.83 -5.60
C PRO A 206 -26.42 -8.58 -6.48
N ALA A 207 -26.51 -9.22 -7.64
CA ALA A 207 -27.61 -9.05 -8.60
C ALA A 207 -28.45 -10.31 -8.81
N TRP A 208 -27.81 -11.46 -8.96
CA TRP A 208 -28.46 -12.75 -9.16
C TRP A 208 -27.67 -13.85 -8.46
N ARG A 209 -28.36 -14.86 -7.92
CA ARG A 209 -27.74 -15.99 -7.23
C ARG A 209 -28.40 -17.29 -7.64
N ALA A 210 -27.59 -18.32 -7.84
CA ALA A 210 -28.06 -19.69 -8.01
C ALA A 210 -27.23 -20.65 -7.17
N GLU A 211 -27.91 -21.67 -6.65
CA GLU A 211 -27.31 -22.72 -5.83
C GLU A 211 -27.78 -24.08 -6.35
N GLY A 212 -26.90 -25.08 -6.31
CA GLY A 212 -27.29 -26.45 -6.59
C GLY A 212 -26.27 -27.49 -6.18
N SER A 213 -26.67 -28.75 -6.33
CA SER A 213 -25.81 -29.91 -6.10
C SER A 213 -25.14 -30.32 -7.41
N PRO A 214 -23.88 -30.78 -7.38
CA PRO A 214 -23.25 -31.31 -8.59
C PRO A 214 -23.90 -32.63 -9.03
N ASN A 215 -23.85 -32.89 -10.32
CA ASN A 215 -24.09 -34.20 -10.89
C ASN A 215 -22.92 -35.17 -10.61
N ALA A 216 -23.01 -36.41 -11.10
CA ALA A 216 -21.96 -37.43 -10.92
C ALA A 216 -20.58 -37.03 -11.46
N LEU A 217 -20.50 -36.07 -12.38
CA LEU A 217 -19.26 -35.52 -12.94
C LEU A 217 -18.71 -34.33 -12.13
N GLY A 218 -19.32 -33.99 -10.99
CA GLY A 218 -18.90 -32.83 -10.20
C GLY A 218 -19.30 -31.49 -10.84
N ARG A 219 -20.39 -31.45 -11.63
CA ARG A 219 -20.83 -30.24 -12.35
C ARG A 219 -22.24 -29.81 -12.00
N PHE A 220 -22.47 -28.51 -11.93
CA PHE A 220 -23.77 -27.87 -11.73
C PHE A 220 -24.01 -26.82 -12.83
N ARG A 221 -25.25 -26.71 -13.34
CA ARG A 221 -25.61 -25.71 -14.34
C ARG A 221 -26.63 -24.73 -13.78
N ALA A 222 -26.33 -23.45 -13.89
CA ALA A 222 -27.17 -22.35 -13.45
C ALA A 222 -27.58 -21.50 -14.65
N ARG A 223 -28.89 -21.23 -14.80
CA ARG A 223 -29.42 -20.39 -15.87
C ARG A 223 -29.54 -18.96 -15.37
N ALA A 224 -28.71 -18.06 -15.88
CA ALA A 224 -28.75 -16.65 -15.52
C ALA A 224 -29.88 -15.95 -16.30
N PRO A 225 -30.61 -15.00 -15.70
CA PRO A 225 -31.74 -14.33 -16.35
C PRO A 225 -31.32 -13.43 -17.51
N SER A 226 -30.06 -12.98 -17.53
CA SER A 226 -29.47 -12.14 -18.58
C SER A 226 -27.99 -12.47 -18.75
N GLN A 227 -27.30 -11.70 -19.60
CA GLN A 227 -25.86 -11.82 -19.78
C GLN A 227 -25.11 -11.49 -18.48
N VAL A 228 -24.16 -12.33 -18.08
CA VAL A 228 -23.35 -12.13 -16.87
C VAL A 228 -22.02 -11.44 -17.18
N ALA A 229 -21.62 -10.49 -16.33
CA ALA A 229 -20.35 -9.76 -16.47
C ALA A 229 -19.29 -10.23 -15.46
N MET A 230 -19.64 -10.21 -14.18
CA MET A 230 -18.77 -10.57 -13.07
C MET A 230 -19.50 -11.52 -12.15
N VAL A 231 -18.84 -12.62 -11.76
CA VAL A 231 -19.43 -13.62 -10.87
C VAL A 231 -18.49 -13.96 -9.74
N ARG A 232 -19.08 -14.26 -8.59
CA ARG A 232 -18.45 -14.88 -7.45
C ARG A 232 -18.89 -16.33 -7.39
N GLU A 233 -17.95 -17.25 -7.15
CA GLU A 233 -18.23 -18.67 -6.98
C GLU A 233 -17.84 -19.14 -5.57
N GLU A 234 -18.63 -20.06 -5.04
CA GLU A 234 -18.38 -20.67 -3.74
C GLU A 234 -18.72 -22.17 -3.80
N LEU A 235 -17.81 -22.98 -3.28
CA LEU A 235 -17.99 -24.40 -3.07
C LEU A 235 -18.07 -24.68 -1.57
N PHE A 236 -19.20 -25.23 -1.14
CA PHE A 236 -19.48 -25.52 0.26
C PHE A 236 -19.81 -27.00 0.47
N CYS A 237 -19.44 -27.53 1.64
CA CYS A 237 -19.84 -28.85 2.10
C CYS A 237 -20.37 -28.72 3.54
N PRO A 238 -21.62 -29.11 3.84
CA PRO A 238 -22.19 -29.00 5.19
C PRO A 238 -21.35 -29.67 6.29
N VAL A 239 -20.55 -30.69 5.93
CA VAL A 239 -19.69 -31.43 6.86
C VAL A 239 -18.31 -30.79 7.00
N ARG A 240 -17.81 -30.09 5.97
CA ARG A 240 -16.39 -29.64 5.89
C ARG A 240 -16.23 -28.11 5.81
N GLY A 241 -17.34 -27.37 5.84
CA GLY A 241 -17.36 -25.94 5.64
C GLY A 241 -17.10 -25.52 4.20
N VAL A 242 -16.57 -24.31 4.02
CA VAL A 242 -16.17 -23.74 2.73
C VAL A 242 -14.95 -24.51 2.21
N LEU A 243 -15.04 -25.01 0.97
CA LEU A 243 -13.99 -25.78 0.30
C LEU A 243 -13.24 -24.98 -0.75
N ASP A 244 -13.89 -24.01 -1.38
CA ASP A 244 -13.31 -23.13 -2.39
C ASP A 244 -14.15 -21.85 -2.45
N ARG A 245 -13.52 -20.70 -2.66
CA ARG A 245 -14.18 -19.41 -2.82
C ARG A 245 -13.31 -18.50 -3.67
N GLU A 246 -13.85 -18.02 -4.79
CA GLU A 246 -13.20 -17.00 -5.61
C GLU A 246 -13.82 -15.63 -5.29
N PRO A 247 -13.04 -14.53 -5.22
CA PRO A 247 -13.63 -13.19 -5.26
C PRO A 247 -14.37 -12.94 -6.59
N PRO A 248 -15.21 -11.89 -6.69
CA PRO A 248 -15.86 -11.54 -7.95
C PRO A 248 -14.82 -11.35 -9.08
N ALA A 249 -14.93 -12.16 -10.14
CA ALA A 249 -14.03 -12.12 -11.29
C ALA A 249 -14.80 -11.86 -12.58
N PHE A 250 -14.20 -11.10 -13.49
CA PHE A 250 -14.81 -10.76 -14.79
C PHE A 250 -14.69 -11.93 -15.78
N PHE A 251 -15.75 -12.16 -16.56
CA PHE A 251 -15.58 -12.83 -17.84
C PHE A 251 -15.08 -11.79 -18.84
N PHE A 252 -13.78 -11.82 -19.18
CA PHE A 252 -13.18 -10.89 -20.15
C PHE A 252 -13.98 -10.87 -21.46
N ARG A 253 -14.61 -9.71 -21.74
CA ARG A 253 -15.35 -9.41 -22.97
C ARG A 253 -15.12 -7.96 -23.42
N ASP A 254 -15.30 -6.97 -22.54
CA ASP A 254 -14.95 -5.55 -22.71
C ASP A 254 -14.94 -4.83 -21.34
N PHE A 255 -14.28 -3.67 -21.22
CA PHE A 255 -14.12 -2.90 -19.97
C PHE A 255 -14.92 -1.60 -19.98
N SER A 256 -15.73 -1.35 -18.96
CA SER A 256 -16.27 -0.02 -18.65
C SER A 256 -16.21 0.24 -17.13
N VAL A 257 -15.61 1.37 -16.76
CA VAL A 257 -15.52 1.84 -15.38
C VAL A 257 -16.68 2.79 -15.13
N SER A 258 -17.48 2.50 -14.11
CA SER A 258 -18.38 3.48 -13.52
C SER A 258 -18.04 3.63 -12.04
N SER A 259 -17.77 4.88 -11.64
CA SER A 259 -17.54 5.27 -10.26
C SER A 259 -18.87 5.61 -9.59
N SER A 260 -19.18 4.97 -8.47
CA SER A 260 -20.27 5.40 -7.59
C SER A 260 -19.73 6.31 -6.49
N VAL A 261 -20.40 7.43 -6.29
CA VAL A 261 -20.16 8.38 -5.20
C VAL A 261 -21.08 7.99 -4.04
N VAL A 262 -20.51 7.76 -2.86
CA VAL A 262 -21.27 7.61 -1.62
C VAL A 262 -21.57 9.00 -1.05
N ALA A 263 -22.85 9.24 -0.76
CA ALA A 263 -23.36 10.49 -0.22
C ALA A 263 -23.26 10.57 1.31
N GLU A 264 -23.34 11.80 1.80
CA GLU A 264 -23.38 12.28 3.20
C GLU A 264 -22.04 12.35 3.95
N ALA A 265 -21.19 13.26 3.50
CA ALA A 265 -20.18 13.89 4.33
C ALA A 265 -20.36 15.42 4.28
N LYS A 266 -20.05 16.12 5.38
CA LYS A 266 -20.10 17.58 5.45
C LYS A 266 -19.10 18.16 4.44
N ALA A 267 -19.55 19.07 3.58
CA ALA A 267 -18.76 19.62 2.48
C ALA A 267 -18.06 20.92 2.91
N ARG A 268 -16.75 21.04 2.65
CA ARG A 268 -15.97 22.27 2.69
C ARG A 268 -15.90 22.83 1.27
N TYR A 269 -16.37 24.06 1.08
CA TYR A 269 -16.25 24.77 -0.19
C TYR A 269 -14.90 25.50 -0.23
N VAL A 270 -14.13 25.26 -1.29
CA VAL A 270 -12.79 25.81 -1.45
C VAL A 270 -12.74 26.61 -2.74
N ASP A 271 -12.46 27.90 -2.60
CA ASP A 271 -12.21 28.78 -3.73
C ASP A 271 -10.93 28.37 -4.48
N PRO A 272 -10.86 28.59 -5.79
CA PRO A 272 -9.65 28.31 -6.55
C PRO A 272 -8.48 29.20 -6.11
N PRO A 273 -7.23 28.72 -6.26
CA PRO A 273 -6.05 29.55 -6.05
C PRO A 273 -6.01 30.69 -7.09
N THR A 274 -5.43 31.84 -6.73
CA THR A 274 -5.44 33.04 -7.58
C THR A 274 -4.71 32.83 -8.90
N ARG A 275 -3.69 31.95 -8.95
CA ARG A 275 -3.00 31.53 -10.18
C ARG A 275 -3.86 30.73 -11.16
N ALA A 276 -4.99 30.16 -10.74
CA ALA A 276 -5.87 29.35 -11.60
C ALA A 276 -7.35 29.77 -11.43
N PRO A 277 -7.71 31.01 -11.80
CA PRO A 277 -9.07 31.54 -11.58
C PRO A 277 -10.14 30.82 -12.39
N ASP A 278 -9.77 30.19 -13.51
CA ASP A 278 -10.67 29.40 -14.36
C ASP A 278 -10.97 28.01 -13.78
N ALA A 279 -10.23 27.58 -12.75
CA ALA A 279 -10.58 26.36 -12.01
C ALA A 279 -11.84 26.67 -11.19
N GLY A 280 -12.94 25.96 -11.43
CA GLY A 280 -14.13 26.10 -10.60
C GLY A 280 -13.81 25.81 -9.12
N ALA A 281 -14.55 26.44 -8.20
CA ALA A 281 -14.45 26.12 -6.79
C ALA A 281 -14.71 24.64 -6.54
N ARG A 282 -13.93 24.03 -5.63
CA ARG A 282 -13.99 22.59 -5.35
C ARG A 282 -14.71 22.32 -4.03
N THR A 283 -15.47 21.23 -4.00
CA THR A 283 -16.09 20.72 -2.78
C THR A 283 -15.25 19.58 -2.21
N VAL A 284 -14.76 19.75 -0.99
CA VAL A 284 -13.99 18.72 -0.26
C VAL A 284 -14.87 18.15 0.85
N TYR A 285 -15.11 16.85 0.81
CA TYR A 285 -15.88 16.18 1.85
C TYR A 285 -15.01 15.95 3.10
N VAL A 286 -15.39 16.56 4.21
CA VAL A 286 -14.69 16.48 5.49
C VAL A 286 -15.30 15.37 6.33
N ARG A 287 -14.45 14.42 6.72
CA ARG A 287 -14.78 13.30 7.62
C ARG A 287 -14.42 13.67 9.05
N PRO A 288 -15.17 13.22 10.06
CA PRO A 288 -14.80 13.44 11.46
C PRO A 288 -13.41 12.89 11.75
N ALA A 289 -12.71 13.52 12.69
CA ALA A 289 -11.42 13.02 13.16
C ALA A 289 -11.60 11.56 13.60
N PRO A 290 -10.72 10.63 13.17
CA PRO A 290 -10.79 9.27 13.68
C PRO A 290 -10.64 9.34 15.20
N ALA A 291 -11.61 8.80 15.93
CA ALA A 291 -11.45 8.65 17.36
C ALA A 291 -10.16 7.87 17.60
N ARG A 292 -9.25 8.39 18.45
CA ARG A 292 -8.15 7.59 19.00
C ARG A 292 -8.79 6.51 19.86
N GLN A 293 -9.21 5.43 19.21
CA GLN A 293 -9.63 4.23 19.88
C GLN A 293 -8.37 3.69 20.56
N SER A 294 -8.45 3.45 21.86
CA SER A 294 -7.48 2.59 22.56
C SER A 294 -7.25 1.37 21.67
N ALA A 295 -5.99 1.12 21.27
CA ALA A 295 -5.64 0.03 20.38
C ALA A 295 -6.39 -1.22 20.88
N PRO A 296 -7.41 -1.69 20.15
CA PRO A 296 -8.24 -2.74 20.70
C PRO A 296 -7.36 -4.00 20.84
N PRO A 297 -7.67 -4.90 21.78
CA PRO A 297 -6.77 -5.98 22.17
C PRO A 297 -6.25 -6.73 20.94
N MET A 298 -4.96 -7.06 20.94
CA MET A 298 -4.32 -7.78 19.85
C MET A 298 -4.95 -9.17 19.72
N THR A 299 -5.68 -9.38 18.62
CA THR A 299 -6.20 -10.69 18.21
C THR A 299 -5.28 -11.32 17.15
N PRO A 300 -5.35 -12.65 16.92
CA PRO A 300 -4.58 -13.30 15.84
C PRO A 300 -4.84 -12.70 14.47
N LEU A 301 -6.11 -12.42 14.13
CA LEU A 301 -6.48 -11.71 12.90
C LEU A 301 -5.76 -10.37 12.76
N ARG A 302 -5.73 -9.54 13.81
CA ARG A 302 -5.06 -8.25 13.75
C ARG A 302 -3.55 -8.37 13.66
N ALA A 303 -2.96 -9.29 14.41
CA ALA A 303 -1.53 -9.58 14.30
C ALA A 303 -1.18 -9.97 12.86
N LEU A 304 -2.03 -10.78 12.22
CA LEU A 304 -1.89 -11.14 10.81
C LEU A 304 -2.03 -9.94 9.87
N GLU A 305 -3.05 -9.09 10.07
CA GLU A 305 -3.25 -7.86 9.29
C GLU A 305 -2.01 -6.95 9.37
N TYR A 306 -1.50 -6.69 10.58
CA TYR A 306 -0.27 -5.89 10.76
C TYR A 306 0.94 -6.49 10.04
N LEU A 307 1.12 -7.81 10.08
CA LEU A 307 2.22 -8.48 9.38
C LEU A 307 2.05 -8.38 7.85
N GLN A 308 0.82 -8.48 7.35
CA GLN A 308 0.52 -8.36 5.91
C GLN A 308 0.70 -6.93 5.41
N ASP A 309 0.27 -5.93 6.19
CA ASP A 309 0.46 -4.51 5.90
C ASP A 309 1.95 -4.16 5.87
N ALA A 310 2.71 -4.59 6.90
CA ALA A 310 4.15 -4.39 6.95
C ALA A 310 4.88 -5.02 5.75
N ARG A 311 4.42 -6.18 5.27
CA ARG A 311 4.93 -6.81 4.04
C ARG A 311 4.56 -5.99 2.80
N ALA A 312 3.34 -5.49 2.71
CA ALA A 312 2.85 -4.71 1.56
C ALA A 312 3.59 -3.38 1.40
N GLU A 313 4.07 -2.80 2.50
CA GLU A 313 4.86 -1.56 2.52
C GLU A 313 6.32 -1.74 2.07
N ARG A 314 6.80 -2.98 1.89
CA ARG A 314 8.21 -3.23 1.56
C ARG A 314 8.62 -2.80 0.16
N GLN A 315 9.85 -2.30 0.09
CA GLN A 315 10.52 -1.89 -1.14
C GLN A 315 11.80 -2.71 -1.37
N GLY A 316 12.31 -2.68 -2.60
CA GLY A 316 13.60 -3.27 -2.96
C GLY A 316 13.65 -4.79 -2.88
N ALA A 317 14.80 -5.34 -2.46
CA ALA A 317 15.09 -6.77 -2.51
C ALA A 317 14.21 -7.65 -1.61
N LEU A 318 13.50 -7.08 -0.61
CA LEU A 318 12.60 -7.81 0.29
C LEU A 318 11.14 -7.82 -0.20
N ARG A 319 10.86 -7.23 -1.37
CA ARG A 319 9.53 -7.23 -1.96
C ARG A 319 9.20 -8.60 -2.59
N PRO A 320 8.00 -9.15 -2.40
CA PRO A 320 7.54 -10.32 -3.15
C PRO A 320 7.58 -10.06 -4.66
N ALA A 321 8.08 -11.04 -5.43
CA ALA A 321 8.25 -10.91 -6.88
C ALA A 321 6.93 -10.71 -7.65
N GLU A 322 5.81 -11.17 -7.07
CA GLU A 322 4.47 -11.11 -7.66
C GLU A 322 3.71 -9.82 -7.33
N SER A 323 4.28 -8.95 -6.48
CA SER A 323 3.69 -7.65 -6.19
C SER A 323 3.69 -6.76 -7.46
N PRO A 324 2.57 -6.10 -7.82
CA PRO A 324 2.47 -5.30 -9.05
C PRO A 324 3.66 -4.34 -9.23
N GLN A 325 4.37 -4.43 -10.35
CA GLN A 325 5.53 -3.57 -10.68
C GLN A 325 5.14 -2.13 -11.06
N VAL A 326 4.17 -1.54 -10.36
CA VAL A 326 4.18 -0.08 -10.22
C VAL A 326 5.17 0.19 -9.08
N PRO A 327 6.24 0.98 -9.25
CA PRO A 327 7.06 1.37 -8.10
C PRO A 327 6.15 2.09 -7.09
N PRO A 328 5.83 1.49 -5.92
CA PRO A 328 5.16 2.23 -4.87
C PRO A 328 6.21 3.19 -4.34
N GLY A 329 6.06 4.47 -4.68
CA GLY A 329 6.99 5.48 -4.20
C GLY A 329 7.82 6.19 -5.25
N VAL A 330 7.57 6.04 -6.56
CA VAL A 330 8.12 6.97 -7.56
C VAL A 330 7.02 7.37 -8.53
N ARG A 331 6.75 8.68 -8.64
CA ARG A 331 5.81 9.22 -9.61
C ARG A 331 6.52 10.24 -10.49
N LEU A 332 6.53 9.95 -11.79
CA LEU A 332 6.97 10.85 -12.84
C LEU A 332 5.78 11.70 -13.31
N PHE A 333 6.02 12.99 -13.53
CA PHE A 333 5.06 13.92 -14.11
C PHE A 333 5.66 14.57 -15.34
N GLU A 334 4.95 14.49 -16.46
CA GLU A 334 5.36 15.09 -17.73
C GLU A 334 4.29 16.07 -18.20
N HIS A 335 4.58 17.37 -18.14
CA HIS A 335 3.77 18.44 -18.73
C HIS A 335 2.26 18.45 -18.39
N ASN A 336 1.85 17.81 -17.29
CA ASN A 336 0.45 17.73 -16.86
C ASN A 336 0.27 18.21 -15.41
N ARG A 337 0.26 19.53 -15.23
CA ARG A 337 0.10 20.16 -13.90
C ARG A 337 -1.25 19.79 -13.26
N GLY A 338 -2.33 19.71 -14.03
CA GLY A 338 -3.65 19.34 -13.51
C GLY A 338 -3.63 17.98 -12.82
N GLU A 339 -3.22 16.94 -13.55
CA GLU A 339 -3.10 15.59 -13.00
C GLU A 339 -2.10 15.51 -11.83
N THR A 340 -1.00 16.26 -11.90
CA THR A 340 0.00 16.33 -10.83
C THR A 340 -0.62 16.86 -9.53
N VAL A 341 -1.36 17.96 -9.63
CA VAL A 341 -2.04 18.58 -8.49
C VAL A 341 -3.08 17.65 -7.92
N ASP A 342 -3.89 17.01 -8.75
CA ASP A 342 -4.93 16.07 -8.32
C ASP A 342 -4.32 14.88 -7.59
N TRP A 343 -3.20 14.36 -8.09
CA TRP A 343 -2.48 13.27 -7.44
C TRP A 343 -1.91 13.66 -6.07
N ILE A 344 -1.26 14.83 -5.96
CA ILE A 344 -0.74 15.34 -4.68
C ILE A 344 -1.90 15.60 -3.70
N CYS A 345 -3.01 16.17 -4.18
CA CYS A 345 -4.21 16.36 -3.38
C CYS A 345 -4.79 15.01 -2.91
N GLY A 346 -4.74 13.96 -3.73
CA GLY A 346 -5.14 12.61 -3.35
C GLY A 346 -4.22 11.96 -2.31
N LEU A 347 -2.93 12.34 -2.24
CA LEU A 347 -2.06 11.98 -1.13
C LEU A 347 -2.47 12.72 0.15
N ILE A 348 -2.58 14.05 0.07
CA ILE A 348 -2.89 14.91 1.23
C ILE A 348 -4.28 14.60 1.81
N GLY A 349 -5.26 14.25 0.97
CA GLY A 349 -6.59 13.85 1.42
C GLY A 349 -6.59 12.63 2.34
N ARG A 350 -5.52 11.83 2.31
CA ARG A 350 -5.34 10.68 3.20
C ARG A 350 -4.69 11.02 4.54
N ALA A 351 -4.28 12.26 4.79
CA ALA A 351 -3.75 12.68 6.09
C ALA A 351 -4.79 12.48 7.21
N ARG A 352 -4.34 12.00 8.37
CA ARG A 352 -5.18 11.79 9.56
C ARG A 352 -4.82 12.70 10.72
N SER A 353 -3.56 13.11 10.83
CA SER A 353 -3.05 13.90 11.94
C SER A 353 -2.43 15.21 11.50
N HIS A 354 -1.51 15.18 10.53
CA HIS A 354 -0.82 16.38 10.09
C HIS A 354 -0.24 16.26 8.68
N VAL A 355 -0.01 17.42 8.07
CA VAL A 355 0.71 17.58 6.81
C VAL A 355 1.78 18.65 7.04
N LEU A 356 3.04 18.34 6.70
CA LEU A 356 4.14 19.30 6.72
C LEU A 356 4.68 19.50 5.29
N PHE A 357 4.56 20.74 4.82
CA PHE A 357 5.15 21.20 3.56
C PHE A 357 6.55 21.75 3.82
N VAL A 358 7.58 21.10 3.30
CA VAL A 358 8.95 21.62 3.31
C VAL A 358 9.27 22.08 1.89
N ASP A 359 9.19 23.38 1.64
CA ASP A 359 9.52 23.93 0.33
C ASP A 359 10.02 25.38 0.48
N PRO A 360 11.28 25.68 0.08
CA PRO A 360 11.82 27.02 0.09
C PRO A 360 10.96 28.06 -0.65
N TYR A 361 10.23 27.63 -1.68
CA TYR A 361 9.49 28.50 -2.58
C TYR A 361 7.98 28.40 -2.43
N LEU A 362 7.47 27.70 -1.41
CA LEU A 362 6.04 27.63 -1.12
C LEU A 362 5.44 29.04 -1.12
N ASP A 363 4.31 29.21 -1.79
CA ASP A 363 3.52 30.44 -1.78
C ASP A 363 2.11 30.23 -1.21
N ALA A 364 1.37 31.34 -1.09
CA ALA A 364 0.05 31.32 -0.49
C ALA A 364 -0.98 30.57 -1.37
N ASP A 365 -0.77 30.58 -2.70
CA ASP A 365 -1.59 29.84 -3.65
C ASP A 365 -1.33 28.33 -3.54
N ASP A 366 -0.07 27.92 -3.38
CA ASP A 366 0.31 26.53 -3.12
C ASP A 366 -0.31 26.04 -1.81
N LEU A 367 -0.23 26.86 -0.76
CA LEU A 367 -0.83 26.53 0.53
C LEU A 367 -2.36 26.35 0.38
N GLN A 368 -3.05 27.22 -0.36
CA GLN A 368 -4.48 27.04 -0.68
C GLN A 368 -4.76 25.80 -1.54
N GLN A 369 -3.95 25.57 -2.57
CA GLN A 369 -4.12 24.46 -3.49
C GLN A 369 -3.92 23.10 -2.82
N PHE A 370 -2.96 22.99 -1.91
CA PHE A 370 -2.60 21.70 -1.31
C PHE A 370 -3.19 21.51 0.08
N ALA A 371 -3.15 22.52 0.95
CA ALA A 371 -3.57 22.35 2.34
C ALA A 371 -5.07 22.09 2.48
N THR A 372 -5.92 22.66 1.62
CA THR A 372 -7.37 22.39 1.71
C THR A 372 -7.77 21.02 1.16
N ALA A 373 -6.83 20.22 0.62
CA ALA A 373 -7.12 18.89 0.11
C ALA A 373 -7.33 17.85 1.23
N THR A 374 -6.99 18.19 2.49
CA THR A 374 -7.23 17.32 3.66
C THR A 374 -8.70 16.94 3.78
N GLN A 375 -9.01 15.67 4.00
CA GLN A 375 -10.39 15.17 4.08
C GLN A 375 -10.81 14.78 5.50
N TYR A 376 -10.00 15.05 6.53
CA TYR A 376 -10.28 14.73 7.93
C TYR A 376 -10.26 15.99 8.79
N GLN A 377 -11.18 16.08 9.75
CA GLN A 377 -11.22 17.17 10.74
C GLN A 377 -9.96 17.16 11.61
N GLY A 378 -9.49 18.35 11.99
CA GLY A 378 -8.41 18.51 12.95
C GLY A 378 -7.02 18.14 12.43
N VAL A 379 -6.85 17.89 11.13
CA VAL A 379 -5.52 17.70 10.52
C VAL A 379 -4.73 19.00 10.63
N ALA A 380 -3.57 18.96 11.28
CA ALA A 380 -2.67 20.10 11.39
C ALA A 380 -1.96 20.38 10.05
N ILE A 381 -1.87 21.64 9.66
CA ILE A 381 -1.15 22.08 8.47
C ILE A 381 0.09 22.85 8.93
N ARG A 382 1.24 22.31 8.56
CA ARG A 382 2.53 22.90 8.88
C ARG A 382 3.30 23.24 7.61
N GLY A 383 4.08 24.30 7.65
CA GLY A 383 4.91 24.72 6.54
C GLY A 383 6.29 25.15 7.01
N LEU A 384 7.33 24.69 6.34
CA LEU A 384 8.70 25.10 6.58
C LEU A 384 9.26 25.68 5.29
N ILE A 385 9.50 26.99 5.29
CA ILE A 385 9.88 27.74 4.10
C ILE A 385 11.21 28.46 4.31
N ASN A 386 11.84 28.85 3.20
CA ASN A 386 13.06 29.66 3.18
C ASN A 386 12.94 30.75 2.10
N PRO A 387 12.27 31.87 2.39
CA PRO A 387 11.96 32.90 1.41
C PRO A 387 13.22 33.50 0.80
N ARG A 388 13.27 33.62 -0.54
CA ARG A 388 14.40 34.27 -1.21
C ARG A 388 14.57 35.72 -0.73
N PRO A 389 15.82 36.21 -0.65
CA PRO A 389 16.09 37.64 -0.51
C PRO A 389 15.34 38.41 -1.60
N ARG A 390 14.63 39.49 -1.21
CA ARG A 390 13.85 40.38 -2.10
C ARG A 390 12.49 39.84 -2.60
N ARG A 391 12.01 38.68 -2.16
CA ARG A 391 10.66 38.16 -2.52
C ARG A 391 9.53 39.11 -2.08
N HIS A 392 9.73 39.86 -1.00
CA HIS A 392 8.83 40.91 -0.51
C HIS A 392 8.61 42.10 -1.47
N LYS A 393 9.37 42.19 -2.57
CA LYS A 393 9.26 43.27 -3.57
C LYS A 393 8.35 42.92 -4.76
N LEU A 394 7.95 41.66 -4.88
CA LEU A 394 6.99 41.23 -5.91
C LEU A 394 5.58 41.44 -5.35
N LEU A 395 4.82 42.29 -6.02
CA LEU A 395 3.40 42.46 -5.81
C LEU A 395 2.65 41.50 -6.73
N ASP A 396 1.56 40.93 -6.23
CA ASP A 396 0.61 40.18 -7.04
C ASP A 396 -0.20 41.13 -7.95
N PRO A 397 -1.04 40.62 -8.87
CA PRO A 397 -1.88 41.45 -9.74
C PRO A 397 -2.85 42.39 -9.00
N ASN A 398 -3.15 42.09 -7.73
CA ASN A 398 -4.04 42.87 -6.87
C ASN A 398 -3.29 43.90 -6.01
N GLY A 399 -1.95 43.96 -6.12
CA GLY A 399 -1.10 44.89 -5.38
C GLY A 399 -0.70 44.41 -3.98
N ASP A 400 -1.04 43.18 -3.59
CA ASP A 400 -0.63 42.59 -2.32
C ASP A 400 0.80 42.05 -2.42
N SER A 401 1.59 42.23 -1.35
CA SER A 401 2.90 41.60 -1.28
C SER A 401 2.77 40.11 -0.93
N PHE A 402 3.76 39.31 -1.32
CA PHE A 402 3.85 37.89 -0.97
C PHE A 402 3.52 37.58 0.50
N GLY A 403 4.05 38.39 1.43
CA GLY A 403 3.85 38.15 2.85
C GLY A 403 2.45 38.50 3.32
N ASP A 404 1.84 39.55 2.76
CA ASP A 404 0.47 39.94 3.12
C ASP A 404 -0.54 38.91 2.60
N LEU A 405 -0.32 38.37 1.40
CA LEU A 405 -1.12 37.27 0.84
C LEU A 405 -1.01 36.01 1.71
N MET A 406 0.21 35.63 2.10
CA MET A 406 0.44 34.48 2.99
C MET A 406 -0.26 34.67 4.35
N LEU A 407 -0.16 35.85 4.95
CA LEU A 407 -0.85 36.18 6.20
C LEU A 407 -2.38 36.05 6.08
N LYS A 408 -2.96 36.57 5.00
CA LYS A 408 -4.40 36.43 4.72
C LYS A 408 -4.82 34.96 4.64
N LYS A 409 -4.04 34.11 3.96
CA LYS A 409 -4.36 32.67 3.85
C LYS A 409 -4.19 31.93 5.18
N ILE A 410 -3.13 32.21 5.95
CA ILE A 410 -2.97 31.62 7.29
C ILE A 410 -4.16 31.98 8.19
N ALA A 411 -4.59 33.25 8.18
CA ALA A 411 -5.76 33.68 8.95
C ALA A 411 -7.04 32.95 8.49
N ALA A 412 -7.24 32.79 7.18
CA ALA A 412 -8.38 32.04 6.64
C ALA A 412 -8.37 30.56 7.04
N PHE A 413 -7.22 29.90 7.09
CA PHE A 413 -7.13 28.50 7.55
C PHE A 413 -7.36 28.34 9.06
N ARG A 414 -7.09 29.37 9.85
CA ARG A 414 -7.34 29.38 11.30
C ARG A 414 -8.80 29.63 11.66
N ASP A 415 -9.66 29.97 10.69
CA ASP A 415 -11.09 30.09 10.91
C ASP A 415 -11.65 28.73 11.40
N PRO A 416 -12.25 28.67 12.60
CA PRO A 416 -12.85 27.44 13.14
C PRO A 416 -13.90 26.81 12.22
N ALA A 417 -14.57 27.61 11.38
CA ALA A 417 -15.53 27.11 10.39
C ALA A 417 -14.87 26.18 9.35
N GLN A 418 -13.56 26.29 9.17
CA GLN A 418 -12.81 25.42 8.26
C GLN A 418 -12.44 24.07 8.90
N GLU A 419 -12.54 23.90 10.22
CA GLU A 419 -12.27 22.62 10.94
C GLU A 419 -10.88 22.01 10.70
N PHE A 420 -9.88 22.84 10.36
CA PHE A 420 -8.49 22.41 10.37
C PHE A 420 -7.96 22.26 11.80
N GLY A 421 -6.86 21.51 11.95
CA GLY A 421 -6.10 21.48 13.20
C GLY A 421 -5.22 22.73 13.35
N GLU A 422 -4.08 22.56 14.02
CA GLU A 422 -3.06 23.61 14.14
C GLU A 422 -2.57 24.06 12.76
N ILE A 423 -2.54 25.38 12.51
CA ILE A 423 -1.95 25.98 11.32
C ILE A 423 -0.69 26.75 11.71
N ASP A 424 0.48 26.23 11.32
CA ASP A 424 1.78 26.80 11.70
C ASP A 424 2.76 26.82 10.51
N ILE A 425 3.04 28.01 9.99
CA ILE A 425 4.00 28.22 8.90
C ILE A 425 5.23 28.93 9.49
N ARG A 426 6.41 28.36 9.28
CA ARG A 426 7.68 28.81 9.85
C ARG A 426 8.75 29.04 8.79
N VAL A 427 9.68 29.93 9.12
CA VAL A 427 10.80 30.34 8.29
C VAL A 427 12.10 29.85 8.91
N SER A 428 12.82 29.00 8.19
CA SER A 428 14.15 28.54 8.62
C SER A 428 15.22 29.56 8.21
N LEU A 429 15.87 30.18 9.20
CA LEU A 429 17.00 31.11 8.98
C LEU A 429 18.37 30.45 9.20
N GLY A 430 18.45 29.46 10.09
CA GLY A 430 19.71 28.80 10.49
C GLY A 430 20.16 27.66 9.59
N ARG A 431 19.21 26.91 8.99
CA ARG A 431 19.50 25.78 8.08
C ARG A 431 18.93 26.07 6.70
N ARG A 432 19.78 26.06 5.67
CA ARG A 432 19.33 26.20 4.28
C ARG A 432 18.59 24.95 3.84
N LEU A 433 17.26 25.05 3.76
CA LEU A 433 16.45 24.06 3.07
C LEU A 433 16.70 24.16 1.56
N HIS A 434 17.30 23.13 0.98
CA HIS A 434 17.54 23.02 -0.47
C HIS A 434 16.54 22.07 -1.14
N ASP A 435 16.25 20.98 -0.44
CA ASP A 435 15.34 19.92 -0.89
C ASP A 435 13.90 20.22 -0.49
N ARG A 436 12.95 19.54 -1.14
CA ARG A 436 11.52 19.68 -0.86
C ARG A 436 10.95 18.37 -0.39
N PHE A 437 10.13 18.45 0.65
CA PHE A 437 9.46 17.30 1.23
C PHE A 437 7.98 17.60 1.45
N LEU A 438 7.16 16.57 1.25
CA LEU A 438 5.78 16.52 1.69
C LEU A 438 5.68 15.40 2.72
N GLN A 439 5.53 15.77 3.98
CA GLN A 439 5.25 14.81 5.05
C GLN A 439 3.74 14.75 5.29
N ILE A 440 3.19 13.55 5.32
CA ILE A 440 1.80 13.23 5.62
C ILE A 440 1.82 12.17 6.69
N ASP A 441 1.44 12.53 7.92
CA ASP A 441 1.57 11.65 9.08
C ASP A 441 3.01 11.10 9.20
N ASP A 442 3.18 9.78 9.12
CA ASP A 442 4.49 9.11 9.22
C ASP A 442 5.18 8.89 7.85
N VAL A 443 4.55 9.35 6.76
CA VAL A 443 4.99 9.15 5.38
C VAL A 443 5.65 10.41 4.83
N ILE A 444 6.85 10.31 4.26
CA ILE A 444 7.57 11.45 3.67
C ILE A 444 7.83 11.22 2.18
N TRP A 445 7.44 12.18 1.34
CA TRP A 445 7.78 12.24 -0.07
C TRP A 445 8.80 13.33 -0.33
N HIS A 446 9.88 13.00 -1.05
CA HIS A 446 10.78 13.96 -1.67
C HIS A 446 10.20 14.44 -3.01
N ALA A 447 10.27 15.75 -3.26
CA ALA A 447 9.85 16.35 -4.53
C ALA A 447 11.02 17.06 -5.22
N GLY A 448 11.32 16.66 -6.46
CA GLY A 448 12.41 17.27 -7.23
C GLY A 448 12.17 18.75 -7.54
N HIS A 449 10.91 19.11 -7.78
CA HIS A 449 10.50 20.50 -8.03
C HIS A 449 9.64 21.05 -6.90
N SER A 450 9.67 22.38 -6.75
CA SER A 450 8.80 23.10 -5.81
C SER A 450 7.34 22.86 -6.17
N PHE A 451 6.46 22.89 -5.16
CA PHE A 451 5.03 22.68 -5.33
C PHE A 451 4.39 23.70 -6.28
N ASN A 452 4.98 24.90 -6.43
CA ASN A 452 4.55 25.90 -7.40
C ASN A 452 4.85 25.55 -8.87
N LYS A 453 5.77 24.63 -9.12
CA LYS A 453 6.29 24.30 -10.46
C LYS A 453 6.15 22.84 -10.85
N VAL A 454 5.87 21.95 -9.92
CA VAL A 454 5.76 20.51 -10.18
C VAL A 454 4.72 20.24 -11.29
N GLY A 455 5.14 19.53 -12.34
CA GLY A 455 4.30 19.23 -13.52
C GLY A 455 4.00 20.41 -14.46
N GLY A 456 4.58 21.59 -14.24
CA GLY A 456 4.27 22.84 -14.95
C GLY A 456 4.99 23.10 -16.29
N GLY A 457 5.61 22.08 -16.89
CA GLY A 457 6.33 22.21 -18.17
C GLY A 457 7.71 21.55 -18.22
N GLU A 458 8.14 20.89 -17.14
CA GLU A 458 9.38 20.11 -17.08
C GLU A 458 9.07 18.73 -16.48
N ILE A 459 9.90 17.75 -16.82
CA ILE A 459 9.85 16.41 -16.20
C ILE A 459 10.07 16.58 -14.70
N SER A 460 9.09 16.19 -13.89
CA SER A 460 9.14 16.28 -12.43
C SER A 460 9.04 14.90 -11.80
N LEU A 461 9.74 14.70 -10.69
CA LEU A 461 9.76 13.42 -9.97
C LEU A 461 9.36 13.65 -8.52
N MET A 462 8.49 12.79 -7.99
CA MET A 462 8.29 12.63 -6.55
C MET A 462 8.66 11.21 -6.14
N THR A 463 9.41 11.09 -5.06
CA THR A 463 9.93 9.82 -4.55
C THR A 463 9.61 9.67 -3.07
N LEU A 464 8.99 8.56 -2.68
CA LEU A 464 8.75 8.18 -1.30
C LEU A 464 10.08 7.89 -0.61
N VAL A 465 10.28 8.46 0.57
CA VAL A 465 11.48 8.28 1.38
C VAL A 465 11.40 6.93 2.09
N ALA A 466 12.33 6.03 1.79
CA ALA A 466 12.30 4.65 2.28
C ALA A 466 12.54 4.51 3.80
N GLN A 467 13.28 5.44 4.40
CA GLN A 467 13.57 5.46 5.85
C GLN A 467 13.22 6.84 6.41
N PRO A 468 11.93 7.11 6.70
CA PRO A 468 11.47 8.44 7.03
C PRO A 468 11.82 8.87 8.47
N ILE A 469 12.18 7.97 9.38
CA ILE A 469 12.33 8.27 10.83
C ILE A 469 13.40 9.33 11.09
N GLU A 470 14.63 9.13 10.59
CA GLU A 470 15.73 10.07 10.79
C GLU A 470 15.42 11.44 10.15
N LEU A 471 14.84 11.41 8.95
CA LEU A 471 14.43 12.62 8.24
C LEU A 471 13.29 13.34 8.96
N ALA A 472 12.29 12.63 9.45
CA ALA A 472 11.18 13.18 10.22
C ALA A 472 11.68 13.87 11.48
N GLN A 473 12.63 13.25 12.18
CA GLN A 473 13.27 13.85 13.35
C GLN A 473 14.02 15.13 12.96
N ALA A 474 14.85 15.10 11.92
CA ALA A 474 15.60 16.28 11.47
C ALA A 474 14.68 17.42 11.00
N LEU A 475 13.58 17.10 10.31
CA LEU A 475 12.56 18.07 9.91
C LEU A 475 11.82 18.64 11.13
N GLY A 476 11.48 17.80 12.10
CA GLY A 476 10.86 18.21 13.36
C GLY A 476 11.73 19.15 14.18
N GLU A 477 13.01 18.83 14.33
CA GLU A 477 14.01 19.70 14.98
C GLU A 477 14.14 21.04 14.25
N THR A 478 14.29 21.00 12.92
CA THR A 478 14.40 22.23 12.11
C THR A 478 13.14 23.08 12.20
N PHE A 479 11.96 22.46 12.25
CA PHE A 479 10.69 23.17 12.43
C PHE A 479 10.60 23.81 13.82
N ALA A 480 11.04 23.12 14.87
CA ALA A 480 11.07 23.65 16.24
C ALA A 480 12.02 24.85 16.38
N GLU A 481 13.17 24.84 15.69
CA GLU A 481 14.15 25.94 15.65
C GLU A 481 13.71 27.12 14.78
N ALA A 482 12.80 26.91 13.83
CA ALA A 482 12.37 27.92 12.86
C ALA A 482 11.46 28.99 13.49
N GLU A 483 11.55 30.22 12.96
CA GLU A 483 10.76 31.36 13.42
C GLU A 483 9.35 31.34 12.77
N PRO A 484 8.26 31.63 13.50
CA PRO A 484 6.93 31.78 12.90
C PRO A 484 6.91 32.83 11.79
N PHE A 485 6.19 32.54 10.69
CA PHE A 485 6.15 33.40 9.51
C PHE A 485 5.70 34.82 9.82
N GLU A 486 4.71 34.97 10.71
CA GLU A 486 4.17 36.26 11.16
C GLU A 486 5.25 37.12 11.81
N THR A 487 6.06 36.52 12.68
CA THR A 487 7.15 37.19 13.39
C THR A 487 8.26 37.59 12.42
N TRP A 488 8.65 36.67 11.55
CA TRP A 488 9.64 36.94 10.50
C TRP A 488 9.20 38.07 9.55
N TRP A 489 7.93 38.09 9.14
CA TRP A 489 7.39 39.10 8.23
C TRP A 489 7.33 40.49 8.88
N ALA A 490 6.98 40.55 10.18
CA ALA A 490 6.99 41.78 10.96
C ALA A 490 8.41 42.33 11.14
N ASN A 491 9.39 41.46 11.38
CA ASN A 491 10.79 41.80 11.65
C ASN A 491 11.66 41.91 10.38
N ARG A 492 11.06 41.93 9.18
CA ARG A 492 11.79 41.88 7.92
C ARG A 492 12.83 43.01 7.81
N PRO A 493 14.05 42.74 7.31
CA PRO A 493 15.06 43.79 7.12
C PRO A 493 14.54 44.87 6.17
N PRO A 494 14.71 46.18 6.47
CA PRO A 494 14.29 47.24 5.58
C PRO A 494 15.06 47.18 4.25
N ALA A 495 14.36 47.53 3.16
CA ALA A 495 14.95 47.52 1.82
C ALA A 495 15.98 48.67 1.68
N ILE A 496 17.27 48.38 1.83
CA ILE A 496 18.32 49.36 1.48
C ILE A 496 18.37 49.48 -0.05
N TRP A 497 17.77 50.55 -0.58
CA TRP A 497 17.82 50.90 -2.00
C TRP A 497 18.63 52.18 -2.17
N SER A 498 19.91 52.04 -2.51
CA SER A 498 20.73 53.20 -2.89
C SER A 498 20.35 53.65 -4.30
N TRP A 499 20.27 54.96 -4.56
CA TRP A 499 20.07 55.55 -5.89
C TRP A 499 20.95 54.95 -7.00
N ARG A 500 22.15 54.49 -6.66
CA ARG A 500 23.08 53.80 -7.58
C ARG A 500 22.54 52.48 -8.14
N HIS A 501 21.72 51.76 -7.37
CA HIS A 501 21.10 50.51 -7.79
C HIS A 501 19.91 50.75 -8.74
N GLU A 502 19.19 51.86 -8.58
CA GLU A 502 18.08 52.22 -9.46
C GLU A 502 18.58 52.65 -10.84
N ALA A 503 19.63 53.47 -10.89
CA ALA A 503 20.30 53.83 -12.13
C ALA A 503 20.80 52.57 -12.88
N GLY A 504 21.41 51.61 -12.16
CA GLY A 504 21.90 50.36 -12.75
C GLY A 504 20.80 49.38 -13.19
N HIS A 505 19.59 49.48 -12.64
CA HIS A 505 18.43 48.68 -13.04
C HIS A 505 17.76 49.27 -14.29
N GLN A 506 17.59 50.59 -14.34
CA GLN A 506 17.03 51.28 -15.51
C GLN A 506 17.95 51.14 -16.74
N LEU A 507 19.28 51.22 -16.56
CA LEU A 507 20.24 50.99 -17.65
C LEU A 507 20.17 49.56 -18.21
N ARG A 508 19.96 48.54 -17.36
CA ARG A 508 19.80 47.15 -17.81
C ARG A 508 18.48 46.88 -18.51
N ARG A 509 17.40 47.55 -18.11
CA ARG A 509 16.12 47.53 -18.85
C ARG A 509 16.25 48.19 -20.21
N LEU A 510 16.96 49.31 -20.30
CA LEU A 510 17.22 50.01 -21.56
C LEU A 510 18.05 49.14 -22.52
N ALA A 511 19.10 48.49 -22.02
CA ALA A 511 19.93 47.57 -22.82
C ALA A 511 19.11 46.40 -23.38
N LYS A 512 18.27 45.74 -22.54
CA LYS A 512 17.38 44.66 -23.00
C LYS A 512 16.30 45.12 -23.98
N TRP A 513 15.92 46.38 -23.95
CA TRP A 513 14.95 46.95 -24.89
C TRP A 513 15.61 47.22 -26.26
N ILE A 514 16.87 47.62 -26.27
CA ILE A 514 17.69 47.82 -27.47
C ILE A 514 18.06 46.48 -28.15
N GLU A 515 18.24 45.41 -27.38
CA GLU A 515 18.59 44.07 -27.89
C GLU A 515 17.41 43.28 -28.51
N ARG A 516 16.19 43.83 -28.56
CA ARG A 516 15.06 43.16 -29.24
C ARG A 516 15.07 43.51 -30.73
N PRO A 517 15.24 42.54 -31.65
CA PRO A 517 15.05 42.82 -33.08
C PRO A 517 13.56 43.05 -33.36
N PRO A 518 13.21 43.86 -34.39
CA PRO A 518 11.82 44.20 -34.68
C PRO A 518 11.06 42.96 -35.15
N ALA A 519 9.82 42.82 -34.67
CA ALA A 519 8.93 41.72 -35.03
C ALA A 519 8.59 41.78 -36.51
N GLY A 520 9.04 40.77 -37.28
CA GLY A 520 8.59 40.55 -38.64
C GLY A 520 9.68 40.03 -39.57
N GLN A 521 10.05 38.75 -39.46
CA GLN A 521 10.47 37.99 -40.65
C GLN A 521 10.26 36.49 -40.43
N VAL A 522 9.47 35.93 -41.34
CA VAL A 522 9.05 34.55 -41.49
C VAL A 522 10.29 33.67 -41.74
N ARG A 523 10.43 32.55 -41.00
CA ARG A 523 11.38 31.49 -41.32
C ARG A 523 10.89 30.76 -42.57
N GLY A 524 11.59 30.98 -43.68
CA GLY A 524 11.56 30.10 -44.84
C GLY A 524 12.47 28.89 -44.65
N ASP A 525 11.95 27.76 -45.11
CA ASP A 525 12.53 26.49 -45.54
C ASP A 525 14.01 26.13 -45.28
N VAL A 526 14.14 24.92 -44.71
CA VAL A 526 14.86 23.72 -45.21
C VAL A 526 16.24 23.93 -45.86
N ASP A 527 17.29 23.44 -45.18
CA ASP A 527 18.06 22.27 -45.63
C ASP A 527 19.12 21.87 -44.57
N ASP A 528 19.41 20.57 -44.55
CA ASP A 528 20.35 19.74 -43.74
C ASP A 528 19.88 19.15 -42.39
#